data_AF-A0A3D0TKE1-F1
#
_entry.id   AF-A0A3D0TKE1-F1
#
_cell.length_a   1.000
_cell.length_b   1.000
_cell.length_c   1.000
_cell.angle_alpha   90.00
_cell.angle_beta   90.00
_cell.angle_gamma   90.00
#
_symmetry.space_group_name_H-M   'P 1'
#
loop_
_entity.id
_entity.type
_entity.pdbx_description
1 polymer ?
#
loop_
_entity_poly.entity_id
_entity_poly.type
_entity_poly.pdbx_seq_one_letter_code
_entity_poly.pdbx_strand_id
1 'polypeptide(L)'
;MSQVQRIRELHEEACIQYNEPGLDLPNTPFERVDRPEKMVICGDFNFTQDSVSYQRMTTPFPDKVPNLFDAWNVVNPDGNRSPTCGVFDHKQWKNGPHCRDYFFLSENFLQQIQEVSVNTKTNASDHQPIRLTLKV
;
A
#
# COMPACT_ATOMS: atom_id res chain seq x y z
N MET A 1 -13.22 -7.16 2.22
CA MET A 1 -13.38 -7.04 0.75
C MET A 1 -13.85 -5.66 0.30
N SER A 2 -14.95 -5.10 0.82
CA SER A 2 -15.47 -3.78 0.40
C SER A 2 -14.46 -2.64 0.54
N GLN A 3 -13.67 -2.61 1.62
CA GLN A 3 -12.62 -1.62 1.84
C GLN A 3 -11.52 -1.69 0.77
N VAL A 4 -10.98 -2.89 0.50
CA VAL A 4 -9.98 -3.10 -0.57
C VAL A 4 -10.52 -2.68 -1.93
N GLN A 5 -11.78 -3.03 -2.21
CA GLN A 5 -12.43 -2.61 -3.45
C GLN A 5 -12.49 -1.08 -3.56
N ARG A 6 -12.89 -0.39 -2.48
CA ARG A 6 -12.96 1.07 -2.47
C ARG A 6 -11.59 1.73 -2.64
N ILE A 7 -10.55 1.17 -2.01
CA ILE A 7 -9.17 1.66 -2.19
C ILE A 7 -8.74 1.54 -3.66
N ARG A 8 -9.05 0.42 -4.31
CA ARG A 8 -8.73 0.21 -5.72
C ARG A 8 -9.48 1.17 -6.65
N GLU A 9 -10.76 1.43 -6.37
CA GLU A 9 -11.56 2.42 -7.10
C GLU A 9 -10.99 3.84 -6.96
N LEU A 10 -10.50 4.22 -5.78
CA LEU A 10 -9.87 5.52 -5.56
C LEU A 10 -8.56 5.67 -6.35
N HIS A 11 -7.78 4.60 -6.48
CA HIS A 11 -6.59 4.58 -7.32
C HIS A 11 -6.93 4.73 -8.80
N GLU A 12 -7.91 3.95 -9.28
CA GLU A 12 -8.42 4.06 -10.65
C GLU A 12 -8.97 5.47 -10.95
N GLU A 13 -9.77 6.03 -10.05
CA GLU A 13 -10.31 7.39 -10.17
C GLU A 13 -9.19 8.44 -10.28
N ALA A 14 -8.17 8.36 -9.44
CA ALA A 14 -7.02 9.27 -9.47
C ALA A 14 -6.24 9.16 -10.79
N CYS A 15 -6.01 7.95 -11.28
CA CYS A 15 -5.32 7.73 -12.56
C CYS A 15 -6.13 8.25 -13.75
N ILE A 16 -7.45 8.06 -13.76
CA ILE A 16 -8.33 8.61 -14.81
C ILE A 16 -8.26 10.14 -14.78
N GLN A 17 -8.39 10.76 -13.60
CA GLN A 17 -8.34 12.21 -13.47
C GLN A 17 -6.97 12.82 -13.84
N TYR A 18 -5.89 12.07 -13.67
CA TYR A 18 -4.57 12.48 -14.14
C TYR A 18 -4.44 12.40 -15.67
N ASN A 19 -4.91 11.30 -16.28
CA ASN A 19 -4.80 11.08 -17.72
C ASN A 19 -5.78 11.94 -18.53
N GLU A 20 -6.96 12.20 -18.00
CA GLU A 20 -8.04 12.97 -18.60
C GLU A 20 -8.46 14.10 -17.65
N PRO A 21 -7.59 15.09 -17.42
CA PRO A 21 -7.89 16.17 -16.49
C PRO A 21 -9.01 17.05 -17.04
N GLY A 22 -9.89 17.50 -16.15
CA GLY A 22 -10.92 18.48 -16.49
C GLY A 22 -10.35 19.83 -16.92
N LEU A 23 -11.24 20.69 -17.43
CA LEU A 23 -10.91 22.08 -17.72
C LEU A 23 -10.45 22.79 -16.45
N ASP A 24 -9.34 23.52 -16.55
CA ASP A 24 -8.87 24.35 -15.45
C ASP A 24 -9.49 25.76 -15.55
N LEU A 25 -10.08 26.21 -14.44
CA LEU A 25 -10.77 27.49 -14.29
C LEU A 25 -10.15 28.28 -13.13
N PRO A 26 -8.95 28.86 -13.32
CA PRO A 26 -8.16 29.45 -12.25
C PRO A 26 -8.88 30.65 -11.60
N ASN A 27 -8.74 30.79 -10.28
CA ASN A 27 -9.39 31.81 -9.44
C ASN A 27 -10.93 31.70 -9.39
N THR A 28 -11.47 30.50 -9.60
CA THR A 28 -12.89 30.20 -9.44
C THR A 28 -13.09 29.04 -8.46
N PRO A 29 -14.31 28.82 -7.93
CA PRO A 29 -14.61 27.60 -7.17
C PRO A 29 -14.45 26.29 -7.94
N PHE A 30 -14.22 26.36 -9.25
CA PHE A 30 -14.02 25.24 -10.16
C PHE A 30 -12.56 25.09 -10.62
N GLU A 31 -11.62 25.78 -9.96
CA GLU A 31 -10.19 25.61 -10.21
C GLU A 31 -9.78 24.13 -10.02
N ARG A 32 -8.99 23.61 -10.95
CA ARG A 32 -8.68 22.19 -10.99
C ARG A 32 -7.66 21.85 -9.89
N VAL A 33 -7.93 20.77 -9.16
CA VAL A 33 -6.93 20.15 -8.27
C VAL A 33 -6.21 19.05 -9.03
N ASP A 34 -4.89 19.20 -9.19
CA ASP A 34 -4.07 18.18 -9.84
C ASP A 34 -4.10 16.87 -9.05
N ARG A 35 -4.26 15.76 -9.77
CA ARG A 35 -4.27 14.41 -9.20
C ARG A 35 -2.96 13.70 -9.47
N PRO A 36 -2.40 12.97 -8.49
CA PRO A 36 -1.15 12.25 -8.72
C PRO A 36 -1.40 10.98 -9.55
N GLU A 37 -0.51 10.69 -10.51
CA GLU A 37 -0.42 9.37 -11.16
C GLU A 37 0.21 8.28 -10.28
N LYS A 38 0.86 8.70 -9.19
CA LYS A 38 1.70 7.87 -8.32
C LYS A 38 1.07 7.75 -6.95
N MET A 39 0.85 6.53 -6.46
CA MET A 39 0.19 6.26 -5.18
C MET A 39 1.02 5.40 -4.24
N VAL A 40 1.05 5.77 -2.96
CA VAL A 40 1.50 4.94 -1.84
C VAL A 40 0.32 4.75 -0.89
N ILE A 41 0.02 3.51 -0.54
CA ILE A 41 -1.07 3.13 0.35
C ILE A 41 -0.46 2.34 1.50
N CYS A 42 -0.64 2.79 2.74
CA CYS A 42 0.03 2.19 3.89
C CYS A 42 -0.82 2.14 5.15
N GLY A 43 -0.48 1.19 6.03
CA GLY A 43 -1.08 1.03 7.35
C GLY A 43 -1.40 -0.43 7.66
N ASP A 44 -2.17 -0.65 8.71
CA ASP A 44 -2.75 -1.96 9.06
C ASP A 44 -3.96 -2.25 8.15
N PHE A 45 -3.81 -3.26 7.30
CA PHE A 45 -4.88 -3.73 6.42
C PHE A 45 -5.71 -4.86 7.04
N ASN A 46 -5.33 -5.32 8.24
CA ASN A 46 -6.08 -6.28 9.02
C ASN A 46 -6.23 -7.66 8.34
N PHE A 47 -5.37 -7.99 7.36
CA PHE A 47 -5.35 -9.25 6.62
C PHE A 47 -3.93 -9.80 6.45
N THR A 48 -3.81 -11.08 6.11
CA THR A 48 -2.55 -11.77 5.81
C THR A 48 -2.32 -11.92 4.29
N GLN A 49 -1.09 -12.31 3.89
CA GLN A 49 -0.69 -12.42 2.48
C GLN A 49 -1.44 -13.52 1.70
N ASP A 50 -1.93 -14.54 2.38
CA ASP A 50 -2.73 -15.65 1.82
C ASP A 50 -4.22 -15.30 1.69
N SER A 51 -4.64 -14.14 2.20
CA SER A 51 -6.05 -13.74 2.17
C SER A 51 -6.53 -13.33 0.77
N VAL A 52 -7.83 -13.53 0.52
CA VAL A 52 -8.50 -13.03 -0.69
C VAL A 52 -8.42 -11.50 -0.80
N SER A 53 -8.33 -10.79 0.34
CA SER A 53 -8.19 -9.33 0.36
C SER A 53 -6.82 -8.89 -0.16
N TYR A 54 -5.74 -9.57 0.25
CA TYR A 54 -4.41 -9.33 -0.29
C TYR A 54 -4.36 -9.62 -1.79
N GLN A 55 -4.87 -10.78 -2.22
CA GLN A 55 -4.93 -11.16 -3.63
C GLN A 55 -5.69 -10.12 -4.47
N ARG A 56 -6.82 -9.60 -3.96
CA ARG A 56 -7.58 -8.55 -4.61
C ARG A 56 -6.80 -7.24 -4.68
N MET A 57 -6.09 -6.86 -3.61
CA MET A 57 -5.29 -5.64 -3.57
C MET A 57 -4.24 -5.62 -4.69
N THR A 58 -3.56 -6.74 -4.92
CA THR A 58 -2.50 -6.88 -5.93
C THR A 58 -2.99 -7.42 -7.28
N THR A 59 -4.31 -7.54 -7.48
CA THR A 59 -4.87 -7.97 -8.77
C THR A 59 -4.58 -6.91 -9.83
N PRO A 60 -4.17 -7.28 -11.06
CA PRO A 60 -3.97 -6.32 -12.13
C PRO A 60 -5.21 -5.47 -12.41
N PHE A 61 -5.01 -4.23 -12.83
CA PHE A 61 -6.07 -3.35 -13.31
C PHE A 61 -6.26 -3.50 -14.84
N PRO A 62 -7.40 -3.06 -15.40
CA PRO A 62 -7.56 -2.86 -16.84
C PRO A 62 -6.55 -1.84 -17.42
N ASP A 63 -6.40 -1.83 -18.74
CA ASP A 63 -5.44 -0.97 -19.46
C ASP A 63 -5.49 0.51 -18.98
N LYS A 64 -4.31 1.15 -18.89
CA LYS A 64 -4.06 2.55 -18.48
C LYS A 64 -4.12 2.86 -16.97
N VAL A 65 -4.40 1.89 -16.11
CA VAL A 65 -4.28 2.06 -14.64
C VAL A 65 -3.06 1.27 -14.14
N PRO A 66 -2.04 1.92 -13.54
CA PRO A 66 -0.88 1.23 -12.99
C PRO A 66 -1.28 0.20 -11.93
N ASN A 67 -0.66 -0.98 -11.98
CA ASN A 67 -0.90 -2.04 -11.00
C ASN A 67 -0.41 -1.64 -9.61
N LEU A 68 -0.97 -2.25 -8.56
CA LEU A 68 -0.53 -2.07 -7.18
C LEU A 68 0.33 -3.26 -6.73
N PHE A 69 1.51 -2.96 -6.18
CA PHE A 69 2.49 -3.94 -5.72
C PHE A 69 2.78 -3.78 -4.23
N ASP A 70 2.95 -4.89 -3.53
CA ASP A 70 3.50 -4.88 -2.17
C ASP A 70 5.00 -4.54 -2.23
N ALA A 71 5.36 -3.40 -1.66
CA ALA A 71 6.72 -2.85 -1.67
C ALA A 71 7.77 -3.86 -1.18
N TRP A 72 7.44 -4.63 -0.14
CA TRP A 72 8.37 -5.59 0.43
C TRP A 72 8.72 -6.68 -0.56
N ASN A 73 7.74 -7.20 -1.30
CA ASN A 73 7.99 -8.26 -2.28
C ASN A 73 8.83 -7.75 -3.46
N VAL A 74 8.76 -6.46 -3.77
CA VAL A 74 9.58 -5.84 -4.82
C VAL A 74 11.06 -5.84 -4.41
N VAL A 75 11.37 -5.51 -3.16
CA VAL A 75 12.77 -5.46 -2.67
C VAL A 75 13.28 -6.77 -2.07
N ASN A 76 12.38 -7.69 -1.68
CA ASN A 76 12.70 -8.99 -1.07
C ASN A 76 11.87 -10.12 -1.73
N PRO A 77 12.05 -10.41 -3.03
CA PRO A 77 11.22 -11.38 -3.76
C PRO A 77 11.30 -12.80 -3.19
N ASP A 78 12.49 -13.21 -2.71
CA ASP A 78 12.73 -14.53 -2.12
C ASP A 78 12.74 -14.51 -0.59
N GLY A 79 12.46 -13.36 0.02
CA GLY A 79 12.58 -13.14 1.45
C GLY A 79 11.34 -13.58 2.22
N ASN A 80 11.55 -14.22 3.37
CA ASN A 80 10.46 -14.46 4.32
C ASN A 80 9.86 -13.12 4.79
N ARG A 81 8.53 -13.03 4.78
CA ARG A 81 7.83 -11.85 5.27
C ARG A 81 8.10 -11.63 6.76
N SER A 82 8.61 -10.44 7.11
CA SER A 82 8.75 -10.05 8.51
C SER A 82 7.38 -9.83 9.17
N PRO A 83 7.18 -10.27 10.43
CA PRO A 83 5.94 -10.03 11.14
C PRO A 83 5.84 -8.55 11.55
N THR A 84 4.63 -8.00 11.44
CA THR A 84 4.31 -6.63 11.80
C THR A 84 3.34 -6.54 12.97
N CYS A 85 2.86 -7.69 13.48
CA CYS A 85 1.90 -7.73 14.57
C CYS A 85 2.11 -9.01 15.41
N GLY A 86 1.84 -8.94 16.71
CA GLY A 86 1.87 -10.08 17.63
C GLY A 86 3.26 -10.60 18.00
N VAL A 87 4.32 -9.79 17.79
CA VAL A 87 5.70 -10.19 18.12
C VAL A 87 5.91 -10.37 19.62
N PHE A 88 5.31 -9.52 20.45
CA PHE A 88 5.44 -9.56 21.91
C PHE A 88 4.13 -9.90 22.64
N ASP A 89 2.97 -9.57 22.06
CA ASP A 89 1.66 -9.86 22.66
C ASP A 89 1.12 -11.24 22.27
N HIS A 90 1.69 -12.27 22.87
CA HIS A 90 1.26 -13.65 22.66
C HIS A 90 -0.09 -13.99 23.34
N LYS A 91 -0.61 -13.10 24.21
CA LYS A 91 -1.90 -13.31 24.88
C LYS A 91 -3.05 -13.01 23.92
N GLN A 92 -2.98 -11.89 23.22
CA GLN A 92 -3.92 -11.52 22.17
C GLN A 92 -3.69 -12.37 20.92
N TRP A 93 -2.43 -12.55 20.52
CA TRP A 93 -2.04 -13.21 19.27
C TRP A 93 -1.58 -14.65 19.49
N LYS A 94 -2.52 -15.53 19.82
CA LYS A 94 -2.25 -16.95 20.15
C LYS A 94 -1.63 -17.76 19.02
N ASN A 95 -1.89 -17.37 17.77
CA ASN A 95 -1.34 -18.04 16.59
C ASN A 95 0.10 -17.57 16.27
N GLY A 96 0.67 -16.70 17.11
CA GLY A 96 2.01 -16.15 16.95
C GLY A 96 2.04 -14.88 16.10
N PRO A 97 3.24 -14.41 15.72
CA PRO A 97 3.40 -13.17 14.97
C PRO A 97 2.93 -13.30 13.50
N HIS A 98 2.39 -12.23 12.94
CA HIS A 98 1.88 -12.17 11.56
C HIS A 98 2.23 -10.84 10.88
N CYS A 99 2.13 -10.78 9.55
CA CYS A 99 2.16 -9.51 8.80
C CYS A 99 0.75 -9.07 8.44
N ARG A 100 0.45 -7.80 8.73
CA ARG A 100 -0.84 -7.14 8.54
C ARG A 100 -0.70 -5.69 8.08
N ASP A 101 0.51 -5.14 8.26
CA ASP A 101 0.87 -3.79 7.88
C ASP A 101 1.65 -3.82 6.56
N TYR A 102 1.24 -3.00 5.60
CA TYR A 102 1.76 -3.05 4.24
C TYR A 102 2.08 -1.65 3.70
N PHE A 103 2.95 -1.61 2.68
CA PHE A 103 3.03 -0.52 1.72
C PHE A 103 2.65 -1.10 0.35
N PHE A 104 1.52 -0.69 -0.21
CA PHE A 104 1.18 -0.94 -1.60
C PHE A 104 1.50 0.29 -2.44
N LEU A 105 2.26 0.12 -3.53
CA LEU A 105 2.65 1.21 -4.42
C LEU A 105 2.17 0.94 -5.84
N SER A 106 1.83 2.01 -6.55
CA SER A 106 1.58 1.95 -7.99
C SER A 106 2.84 1.56 -8.77
N GLU A 107 2.68 0.89 -9.90
CA GLU A 107 3.77 0.35 -10.73
C GLU A 107 4.83 1.39 -11.12
N ASN A 108 4.42 2.62 -11.36
CA ASN A 108 5.30 3.75 -11.70
C ASN A 108 6.15 4.25 -10.50
N PHE A 109 6.01 3.67 -9.31
CA PHE A 109 6.91 3.88 -8.17
C PHE A 109 8.01 2.83 -8.03
N LEU A 110 7.94 1.69 -8.74
CA LEU A 110 8.78 0.53 -8.43
C LEU A 110 10.29 0.83 -8.46
N GLN A 111 10.74 1.64 -9.42
CA GLN A 111 12.15 2.03 -9.55
C GLN A 111 12.63 3.03 -8.48
N GLN A 112 11.70 3.59 -7.70
CA GLN A 112 12.00 4.55 -6.64
C GLN A 112 12.08 3.88 -5.27
N ILE A 113 11.69 2.61 -5.14
CA ILE A 113 11.75 1.88 -3.87
C ILE A 113 13.21 1.56 -3.55
N GLN A 114 13.74 2.15 -2.46
CA GLN A 114 15.10 1.89 -1.99
C GLN A 114 15.14 0.81 -0.92
N GLU A 115 14.22 0.86 0.03
CA GLU A 115 14.21 -0.03 1.18
C GLU A 115 12.79 -0.17 1.75
N VAL A 116 12.47 -1.38 2.21
CA VAL A 116 11.36 -1.64 3.13
C VAL A 116 11.91 -2.39 4.34
N SER A 117 11.64 -1.90 5.55
CA SER A 117 12.14 -2.49 6.79
C SER A 117 11.08 -2.57 7.88
N VAL A 118 11.23 -3.52 8.80
CA VAL A 118 10.34 -3.73 9.96
C VAL A 118 11.15 -3.73 11.25
N ASN A 119 10.75 -2.93 12.24
CA ASN A 119 11.40 -2.93 13.56
C ASN A 119 10.75 -3.97 14.50
N THR A 120 11.23 -5.21 14.43
CA THR A 120 10.75 -6.31 15.29
C THR A 120 11.28 -6.27 16.72
N LYS A 121 12.14 -5.31 17.08
CA LYS A 121 12.79 -5.23 18.39
C LYS A 121 12.01 -4.39 19.42
N THR A 122 11.01 -3.63 18.99
CA THR A 122 10.24 -2.73 19.88
C THR A 122 8.97 -3.40 20.41
N ASN A 123 8.67 -3.17 21.69
CA ASN A 123 7.44 -3.63 22.36
C ASN A 123 6.54 -2.44 22.73
N ALA A 124 6.47 -1.43 21.87
CA ALA A 124 5.69 -0.21 22.11
C ALA A 124 4.20 -0.36 21.78
N SER A 125 3.85 -1.38 20.99
CA SER A 125 2.51 -1.75 20.54
C SER A 125 2.52 -3.25 20.26
N ASP A 126 1.34 -3.85 20.13
CA ASP A 126 1.19 -5.16 19.52
C ASP A 126 1.55 -5.17 18.03
N HIS A 127 1.71 -3.99 17.40
CA HIS A 127 2.25 -3.79 16.06
C HIS A 127 3.71 -3.33 16.04
N GLN A 128 4.43 -3.73 14.99
CA GLN A 128 5.80 -3.35 14.71
C GLN A 128 5.84 -2.24 13.65
N PRO A 129 6.61 -1.16 13.88
CA PRO A 129 6.78 -0.11 12.88
C PRO A 129 7.37 -0.66 11.58
N ILE A 130 6.74 -0.30 10.46
CA ILE A 130 7.25 -0.52 9.11
C ILE A 130 7.72 0.79 8.49
N ARG A 131 8.82 0.76 7.73
CA ARG A 131 9.40 1.94 7.06
C ARG A 131 9.61 1.67 5.59
N LEU A 132 9.20 2.62 4.76
CA LEU A 132 9.48 2.69 3.33
C LEU A 132 10.43 3.87 3.07
N THR A 133 11.50 3.62 2.32
CA THR A 133 12.41 4.67 1.83
C THR A 133 12.28 4.77 0.31
N LEU A 134 12.06 5.98 -0.19
CA LEU A 134 11.90 6.28 -1.62
C LEU A 134 12.99 7.23 -2.12
N LYS A 135 13.44 7.03 -3.35
CA LYS A 135 14.24 8.00 -4.09
C LYS A 135 13.31 8.97 -4.82
N VAL A 136 13.30 10.22 -4.38
CA VAL A 136 12.54 11.33 -4.99
C VAL A 136 13.38 12.12 -5.98
#